data_AF-A0A948DYW8-F1
#
_entry.id   AF-A0A948DYW8-F1
#
_cell.length_a   1.000
_cell.length_b   1.000
_cell.length_c   1.000
_cell.angle_alpha   90.00
_cell.angle_beta   90.00
_cell.angle_gamma   90.00
#
_symmetry.space_group_name_H-M   'P 1'
#
loop_
_entity.id
_entity.type
_entity.pdbx_description
1 polymer ?
#
loop_
_entity_poly.entity_id
_entity_poly.type
_entity_poly.pdbx_seq_one_letter_code
_entity_poly.pdbx_strand_id
1 'polypeptide(L)' 'MIKAGWINEDEVELSFKDTGCGIAQENLRKVFWPLFSSKARGMGFGLTLSQMIVEKHGGKITA' A
#
# COMPACT_ATOMS: atom_id res chain seq x y z
N MET A 1 -2.30 -12.33 -6.50
CA MET A 1 -2.29 -13.24 -5.34
C MET A 1 -2.43 -12.40 -4.09
N ILE A 2 -3.39 -12.73 -3.23
CA ILE A 2 -3.57 -12.10 -1.92
C ILE A 2 -3.27 -13.19 -0.89
N LYS A 3 -2.47 -12.86 0.12
CA LYS A 3 -2.20 -13.71 1.27
C LYS A 3 -2.68 -13.00 2.52
N ALA A 4 -3.20 -13.77 3.46
CA ALA A 4 -3.59 -13.30 4.78
C ALA A 4 -3.11 -14.33 5.80
N GLY A 5 -2.60 -13.86 6.94
CA GLY A 5 -2.15 -14.73 8.01
C GLY A 5 -1.91 -13.96 9.30
N TRP A 6 -2.13 -14.62 10.42
CA TRP A 6 -1.74 -14.11 11.72
C TRP A 6 -0.22 -14.11 11.81
N ILE A 7 0.37 -13.00 12.27
CA ILE A 7 1.80 -12.91 12.58
C ILE A 7 2.07 -13.11 14.09
N ASN A 8 1.05 -12.88 14.91
CA ASN A 8 0.98 -13.22 16.33
C ASN A 8 -0.52 -13.29 16.76
N GLU A 9 -0.79 -13.33 18.06
CA GLU A 9 -2.17 -13.46 18.61
C GLU A 9 -3.06 -12.24 18.31
N ASP A 10 -2.47 -11.06 18.10
CA ASP A 10 -3.20 -9.79 18.00
C ASP A 10 -3.09 -9.12 16.61
N GLU A 11 -2.15 -9.56 15.76
CA GLU A 11 -1.86 -8.94 14.48
C GLU A 11 -2.06 -9.88 13.30
N VAL A 12 -2.69 -9.36 12.25
CA VAL A 12 -2.87 -10.03 10.96
C VAL A 12 -2.11 -9.27 9.88
N GLU A 13 -1.38 -10.00 9.03
CA GLU A 13 -0.73 -9.47 7.85
C GLU A 13 -1.56 -9.78 6.59
N LEU A 14 -1.73 -8.77 5.74
CA LEU A 14 -2.31 -8.90 4.41
C LEU A 14 -1.24 -8.54 3.36
N SER A 15 -0.87 -9.49 2.51
CA SER A 15 0.09 -9.27 1.44
C SER A 15 -0.58 -9.34 0.07
N PHE A 16 -0.36 -8.34 -0.76
CA PHE A 16 -0.89 -8.25 -2.11
C PHE A 16 0.25 -8.35 -3.12
N LYS A 17 0.10 -9.23 -4.11
CA LYS A 17 1.04 -9.39 -5.22
C LYS A 17 0.29 -9.41 -6.53
N ASP A 18 0.66 -8.55 -7.46
CA ASP A 18 0.23 -8.62 -8.85
C ASP A 18 1.37 -9.11 -9.76
N THR A 19 1.06 -9.31 -11.04
CA THR A 19 2.01 -9.72 -12.08
C THR A 19 2.18 -8.63 -13.14
N GLY A 20 1.92 -7.37 -12.79
CA GLY A 20 2.12 -6.22 -13.64
C GLY A 20 3.60 -5.87 -13.80
N CYS A 21 3.86 -4.73 -14.45
CA CYS A 21 5.22 -4.24 -14.70
C CYS A 21 5.97 -3.78 -13.43
N GLY A 22 5.32 -3.78 -12.27
CA GLY A 22 5.89 -3.32 -11.02
C GLY A 22 5.94 -1.79 -10.90
N ILE A 23 6.65 -1.32 -9.86
CA ILE A 23 6.83 0.09 -9.55
C ILE A 23 8.32 0.40 -9.67
N ALA A 24 8.66 1.48 -10.38
CA ALA A 24 10.06 1.91 -10.50
C ALA A 24 10.64 2.24 -9.11
N GLN A 25 11.91 1.91 -8.88
CA GLN A 25 12.54 1.98 -7.55
C GLN A 25 12.48 3.40 -6.94
N GLU A 26 12.64 4.42 -7.77
CA GLU A 26 12.55 5.84 -7.42
C GLU A 26 11.14 6.27 -6.98
N ASN A 27 10.12 5.53 -7.40
CA ASN A 27 8.72 5.80 -7.09
C ASN A 27 8.25 5.08 -5.82
N LEU A 28 8.91 3.99 -5.39
CA LEU A 28 8.55 3.26 -4.17
C LEU A 28 8.51 4.17 -2.93
N ARG A 29 9.40 5.16 -2.84
CA ARG A 29 9.40 6.11 -1.71
C ARG A 29 8.26 7.12 -1.75
N LYS A 30 7.59 7.24 -2.91
CA LYS A 30 6.55 8.23 -3.20
C LYS A 30 5.15 7.64 -3.28
N VAL A 31 5.00 6.31 -3.34
CA VAL A 31 3.68 5.67 -3.58
C VAL A 31 2.63 6.02 -2.53
N PHE A 32 3.06 6.39 -1.31
CA PHE A 32 2.17 6.84 -0.26
C PHE A 32 2.01 8.37 -0.15
N TRP A 33 2.75 9.15 -0.95
CA TRP A 33 2.63 10.61 -0.94
C TRP A 33 1.28 11.06 -1.50
N PRO A 34 0.61 12.05 -0.85
CA PRO A 34 -0.63 12.59 -1.36
C PRO A 34 -0.49 13.04 -2.82
N LEU A 35 -1.51 12.73 -3.63
CA LEU A 35 -1.59 13.09 -5.05
C LEU A 35 -0.54 12.45 -5.97
N PHE A 36 0.32 11.55 -5.47
CA PHE A 36 1.25 10.84 -6.32
C PHE A 36 0.53 9.82 -7.22
N SER A 37 0.77 9.92 -8.53
CA SER A 37 0.23 8.99 -9.52
C SER A 37 1.14 8.92 -10.74
N SER A 38 1.39 7.70 -11.23
CA SER A 38 1.98 7.43 -12.54
C SER A 38 0.93 7.19 -13.63
N LYS A 39 -0.36 7.26 -13.29
CA LYS A 39 -1.48 6.98 -14.20
C LYS A 39 -2.03 8.26 -14.80
N ALA A 40 -2.41 8.20 -16.08
CA ALA A 40 -3.04 9.31 -16.80
C ALA A 40 -4.42 9.72 -16.25
N ARG A 41 -5.07 8.85 -15.46
CA ARG A 41 -6.35 9.11 -14.79
C ARG A 41 -6.30 8.63 -13.34
N GLY A 42 -6.97 9.36 -12.46
CA GLY A 42 -7.03 9.11 -11.02
C GLY A 42 -6.24 10.15 -10.22
N MET A 43 -6.79 10.60 -9.09
CA MET A 43 -6.25 11.70 -8.29
C MET A 43 -5.02 11.33 -7.43
N GLY A 44 -4.61 10.06 -7.39
CA GLY A 44 -3.45 9.65 -6.56
C GLY A 44 -3.70 9.64 -5.05
N PHE A 45 -4.95 9.48 -4.61
CA PHE A 45 -5.29 9.42 -3.17
C PHE A 45 -5.37 8.01 -2.59
N GLY A 46 -5.45 6.96 -3.41
CA GLY A 46 -5.76 5.61 -2.95
C GLY A 46 -4.80 5.09 -1.88
N LEU A 47 -3.50 5.05 -2.19
CA LEU A 47 -2.49 4.52 -1.25
C LEU A 47 -2.27 5.43 -0.04
N THR A 48 -2.33 6.75 -0.20
CA THR A 48 -2.29 7.69 0.93
C THR A 48 -3.45 7.48 1.90
N LEU A 49 -4.67 7.27 1.39
CA LEU A 49 -5.83 6.96 2.23
C LEU A 49 -5.69 5.60 2.90
N SER A 50 -5.20 4.58 2.18
CA SER A 50 -4.93 3.26 2.76
C SER A 50 -3.92 3.35 3.91
N GLN A 51 -2.84 4.12 3.74
CA GLN A 51 -1.86 4.36 4.80
C GLN A 51 -2.51 5.04 6.01
N MET A 52 -3.25 6.13 5.79
CA MET A 52 -3.92 6.86 6.87
C MET A 52 -4.91 5.96 7.64
N ILE A 53 -5.67 5.13 6.94
CA ILE A 53 -6.63 4.20 7.57
C ILE A 53 -5.89 3.17 8.40
N VAL A 54 -4.84 2.54 7.85
CA VAL A 54 -4.06 1.51 8.56
C VAL A 54 -3.36 2.11 9.80
N GLU A 55 -2.73 3.27 9.68
CA GLU A 55 -2.08 3.97 10.79
C GLU A 55 -3.09 4.38 11.88
N LYS A 56 -4.29 4.83 11.50
CA LYS A 56 -5.37 5.16 12.44
C LYS A 56 -5.85 3.96 13.27
N HIS A 57 -5.65 2.74 12.77
CA HIS A 57 -5.94 1.50 13.50
C HIS A 57 -4.69 0.92 14.20
N GLY A 58 -3.58 1.66 14.26
CA GLY A 58 -2.33 1.22 14.89
C GLY A 58 -1.50 0.24 14.05
N GLY A 59 -1.89 0.00 12.79
CA GLY A 59 -1.16 -0.90 11.89
C GLY A 59 -0.11 -0.19 11.05
N LYS A 60 0.52 -0.95 10.15
CA LYS A 60 1.51 -0.47 9.19
C LYS A 60 1.23 -1.01 7.78
N ILE A 61 1.45 -0.18 6.75
CA ILE A 61 1.43 -0.59 5.34
C ILE A 61 2.79 -0.30 4.71
N THR A 62 3.24 -1.19 3.82
CA THR A 62 4.52 -1.05 3.10
C THR A 62 4.35 -1.50 1.65
N ALA A 63 5.29 -1.08 0.79
CA ALA A 63 5.39 -1.48 -0.61
C ALA A 63 6.76 -2.12 -0.87
#